data_AF-A0A935PHF7-F1
#
_entry.id   AF-A0A935PHF7-F1
#
_cell.length_a   1.000
_cell.length_b   1.000
_cell.length_c   1.000
_cell.angle_alpha   90.00
_cell.angle_beta   90.00
_cell.angle_gamma   90.00
#
_symmetry.space_group_name_H-M   'P 1'
#
loop_
_entity.id
_entity.type
_entity.pdbx_description
1 polymer ?
#
loop_
_entity_poly.entity_id
_entity_poly.type
_entity_poly.pdbx_seq_one_letter_code
_entity_poly.pdbx_strand_id
1 'polypeptide(L)'
;MSALLDRLFAELAQQPPVRVDLPEHPHAAVALLLAPDPDRLLLIRRAERVGDPWSGQLALPGGRREAHDVDLLHTAIRETAEETGLHLDRQWHRADLDDLAPMTPVLPPIVVRPFAFQLAEALAAGLSAEVAGVAWVPLATLAAPEAYRDAEIDVRGVPRIVRGYHLEDGLLWGMTERIVTPVVARWRKLSGR
;
A
#
# COMPACT_ATOMS: atom_id res chain seq x y z
N MET A 1 1.39 -22.65 2.72
CA MET A 1 2.10 -21.48 3.30
C MET A 1 3.41 -21.31 2.57
N SER A 2 3.65 -20.12 1.99
CA SER A 2 4.90 -19.80 1.27
C SER A 2 6.02 -19.55 2.28
N ALA A 3 7.02 -20.43 2.30
CA ALA A 3 8.19 -20.29 3.17
C ALA A 3 8.95 -18.97 2.95
N LEU A 4 8.82 -18.37 1.76
CA LEU A 4 9.42 -17.08 1.43
C LEU A 4 8.68 -15.92 2.09
N LEU A 5 7.35 -15.89 2.02
CA LEU A 5 6.54 -14.88 2.71
C LEU A 5 6.68 -15.00 4.23
N ASP A 6 6.73 -16.22 4.78
CA ASP A 6 6.94 -16.43 6.22
C ASP A 6 8.26 -15.77 6.68
N ARG A 7 9.35 -15.96 5.91
CA ARG A 7 10.65 -15.31 6.19
C ARG A 7 10.60 -13.80 6.03
N LEU A 8 9.91 -13.29 4.99
CA LEU A 8 9.73 -11.85 4.79
C LEU A 8 9.03 -11.22 5.99
N PHE A 9 7.92 -11.79 6.45
CA PHE A 9 7.21 -11.29 7.63
C PHE A 9 8.04 -11.40 8.90
N ALA A 10 8.82 -12.46 9.06
CA ALA A 10 9.76 -12.56 10.18
C ALA A 10 10.82 -11.44 10.17
N GLU A 11 11.34 -11.04 9.01
CA GLU A 11 12.26 -9.90 8.91
C GLU A 11 11.57 -8.55 9.15
N LEU A 12 10.34 -8.37 8.64
CA LEU A 12 9.56 -7.14 8.84
C LEU A 12 9.21 -6.95 10.33
N ALA A 13 8.76 -8.02 11.01
CA ALA A 13 8.35 -7.96 12.42
C ALA A 13 9.51 -7.73 13.41
N GLN A 14 10.75 -7.99 13.01
CA GLN A 14 11.94 -7.75 13.85
C GLN A 14 12.36 -6.28 13.88
N GLN A 15 11.85 -5.45 12.97
CA GLN A 15 12.22 -4.05 12.86
C GLN A 15 11.15 -3.20 13.57
N PRO A 16 11.47 -2.53 14.69
CA PRO A 16 10.52 -1.63 15.31
C PRO A 16 10.20 -0.49 14.33
N PRO A 17 8.91 -0.25 14.01
CA PRO A 17 8.54 0.75 13.03
C PRO A 17 8.85 2.15 13.54
N VAL A 18 9.33 3.01 12.64
CA VAL A 18 9.46 4.44 12.90
C VAL A 18 8.07 5.05 13.01
N ARG A 19 7.80 5.72 14.13
CA ARG A 19 6.53 6.41 14.36
C ARG A 19 6.69 7.90 14.11
N VAL A 20 5.69 8.49 13.47
CA VAL A 20 5.63 9.94 13.26
C VAL A 20 4.72 10.51 14.34
N ASP A 21 5.30 11.25 15.29
CA ASP A 21 4.56 11.89 16.38
C ASP A 21 4.08 13.29 15.95
N LEU A 22 2.91 13.32 15.32
CA LEU A 22 2.21 14.53 14.92
C LEU A 22 0.75 14.45 15.38
N PRO A 23 0.47 14.66 16.68
CA PRO A 23 -0.84 14.38 17.28
C PRO A 23 -1.96 15.27 16.71
N GLU A 24 -1.61 16.48 16.27
CA GLU A 24 -2.54 17.44 15.64
C GLU A 24 -2.90 17.09 14.19
N HIS A 25 -2.26 16.07 13.61
CA HIS A 25 -2.44 15.72 12.21
C HIS A 25 -3.46 14.58 12.03
N PRO A 26 -4.32 14.63 11.01
CA PRO A 26 -5.16 13.50 10.68
C PRO A 26 -4.30 12.26 10.41
N HIS A 27 -4.79 11.11 10.85
CA HIS A 27 -4.15 9.83 10.59
C HIS A 27 -4.98 9.03 9.59
N ALA A 28 -4.29 8.26 8.76
CA ALA A 28 -4.85 7.24 7.88
C ALA A 28 -4.11 5.93 8.08
N ALA A 29 -4.74 4.84 7.68
CA ALA A 29 -4.15 3.52 7.72
C ALA A 29 -4.39 2.80 6.40
N VAL A 30 -3.40 2.02 5.97
CA VAL A 30 -3.47 1.23 4.74
C VAL A 30 -3.07 -0.22 5.01
N ALA A 31 -3.64 -1.15 4.25
CA ALA A 31 -3.33 -2.57 4.34
C ALA A 31 -2.41 -3.00 3.19
N LEU A 32 -1.22 -3.48 3.53
CA LEU A 32 -0.31 -4.16 2.60
C LEU A 32 -0.62 -5.66 2.66
N LEU A 33 -1.39 -6.16 1.68
CA LEU A 33 -1.82 -7.56 1.64
C LEU A 33 -0.89 -8.39 0.78
N LEU A 34 -0.27 -9.41 1.36
CA LEU A 34 0.55 -10.39 0.63
C LEU A 34 -0.12 -11.76 0.63
N ALA A 35 -0.21 -12.36 -0.54
CA ALA A 35 -0.74 -13.70 -0.74
C ALA A 35 0.25 -14.58 -1.52
N PRO A 36 0.33 -15.89 -1.25
CA PRO A 36 1.23 -16.81 -1.94
C PRO A 36 0.67 -17.29 -3.31
N ASP A 37 1.46 -18.12 -3.98
CA ASP A 37 1.12 -18.92 -5.15
C ASP A 37 0.66 -18.17 -6.42
N PRO A 38 1.55 -17.38 -7.06
CA PRO A 38 2.85 -16.88 -6.60
C PRO A 38 2.70 -15.72 -5.60
N ASP A 39 3.79 -15.36 -4.94
CA ASP A 39 3.80 -14.21 -4.01
C ASP A 39 3.37 -12.91 -4.72
N ARG A 40 2.24 -12.33 -4.28
CA ARG A 40 1.59 -11.17 -4.88
C ARG A 40 1.22 -10.13 -3.82
N LEU A 41 1.14 -8.88 -4.26
CA LEU A 41 0.65 -7.73 -3.52
C LEU A 41 -0.70 -7.28 -4.09
N LEU A 42 -1.69 -7.01 -3.25
CA LEU A 42 -2.93 -6.36 -3.68
C LEU A 42 -2.69 -4.86 -3.87
N LEU A 43 -3.05 -4.33 -5.04
CA LEU A 43 -3.15 -2.90 -5.31
C LEU A 43 -4.57 -2.56 -5.77
N ILE A 44 -5.00 -1.35 -5.42
CA ILE A 44 -6.24 -0.74 -5.92
C ILE A 44 -5.90 0.43 -6.86
N ARG A 45 -6.77 0.69 -7.82
CA ARG A 45 -6.81 1.94 -8.59
C ARG A 45 -7.94 2.80 -8.06
N ARG A 46 -7.59 3.95 -7.49
CA ARG A 46 -8.57 4.91 -6.95
C ARG A 46 -9.47 5.42 -8.08
N ALA A 47 -10.76 5.56 -7.81
CA ALA A 47 -11.69 6.21 -8.74
C ALA A 47 -11.31 7.68 -8.95
N GLU A 48 -11.67 8.23 -10.10
CA GLU A 48 -11.40 9.63 -10.41
C GLU A 48 -12.49 10.53 -9.82
N ARG A 49 -12.07 11.48 -8.96
CA ARG A 49 -12.97 12.40 -8.27
C ARG A 49 -12.46 13.83 -8.40
N VAL A 50 -13.36 14.73 -8.82
CA VAL A 50 -13.03 16.15 -8.97
C VAL A 50 -12.56 16.71 -7.62
N GLY A 51 -11.34 17.26 -7.60
CA GLY A 51 -10.75 17.86 -6.40
C GLY A 51 -9.96 16.90 -5.52
N ASP A 52 -9.96 15.59 -5.77
CA ASP A 52 -9.10 14.63 -5.09
C ASP A 52 -7.71 14.58 -5.78
N PRO A 53 -6.62 15.02 -5.10
CA PRO A 53 -5.28 15.01 -5.68
C PRO A 53 -4.70 13.60 -5.90
N TRP A 54 -5.33 12.55 -5.39
CA TRP A 54 -4.90 11.17 -5.51
C TRP A 54 -5.79 10.34 -6.47
N SER A 55 -6.71 11.00 -7.18
CA SER A 55 -7.58 10.37 -8.18
C SER A 55 -6.80 9.55 -9.21
N GLY A 56 -7.29 8.34 -9.51
CA GLY A 56 -6.70 7.48 -10.55
C GLY A 56 -5.37 6.82 -10.20
N GLN A 57 -4.77 7.14 -9.03
CA GLN A 57 -3.49 6.57 -8.62
C GLN A 57 -3.63 5.11 -8.15
N LEU A 58 -2.55 4.35 -8.34
CA LEU A 58 -2.39 3.05 -7.71
C LEU A 58 -2.06 3.23 -6.22
N ALA A 59 -2.77 2.50 -5.37
CA ALA A 59 -2.67 2.60 -3.93
C ALA A 59 -2.78 1.22 -3.26
N LEU A 60 -2.43 1.18 -1.97
CA LEU A 60 -2.88 0.14 -1.07
C LEU A 60 -4.31 0.48 -0.62
N PRO A 61 -5.18 -0.52 -0.37
CA PRO A 61 -6.48 -0.25 0.24
C PRO A 61 -6.31 0.38 1.62
N GLY A 62 -7.18 1.33 1.95
CA GLY A 62 -7.09 2.09 3.19
C GLY A 62 -7.60 3.52 3.09
N GLY A 63 -7.69 4.16 4.24
CA GLY A 63 -8.33 5.46 4.34
C GLY A 63 -8.10 6.14 5.67
N ARG A 64 -8.89 7.18 5.92
CA ARG A 64 -8.73 8.04 7.10
C ARG A 64 -9.29 7.33 8.34
N ARG A 65 -8.65 7.58 9.47
CA ARG A 65 -9.19 7.15 10.76
C ARG A 65 -10.48 7.89 11.05
N GLU A 66 -11.50 7.15 11.46
CA GLU A 66 -12.76 7.70 11.96
C GLU A 66 -12.84 7.67 13.49
N ALA A 67 -13.76 8.47 14.05
CA ALA A 67 -13.95 8.56 15.50
C ALA A 67 -14.39 7.23 16.13
N HIS A 68 -15.03 6.36 15.36
CA HIS A 68 -15.49 5.05 15.80
C HIS A 68 -14.40 3.96 15.68
N ASP A 69 -13.26 4.26 15.06
CA ASP A 69 -12.16 3.31 14.94
C ASP A 69 -11.41 3.18 16.26
N VAL A 70 -11.41 1.95 16.80
CA VAL A 70 -10.75 1.62 18.07
C VAL A 70 -9.23 1.87 18.00
N ASP A 71 -8.61 1.65 16.84
CA ASP A 71 -7.22 1.94 16.54
C ASP A 71 -7.00 2.02 15.02
N LEU A 72 -5.77 2.33 14.59
CA LEU A 72 -5.43 2.43 13.16
C LEU A 72 -5.45 1.07 12.44
N LEU A 73 -5.25 -0.04 13.14
CA LEU A 73 -5.35 -1.36 12.52
C LEU A 73 -6.82 -1.66 12.14
N HIS A 74 -7.76 -1.28 13.01
CA HIS A 74 -9.19 -1.31 12.71
C HIS A 74 -9.54 -0.45 11.50
N THR A 75 -8.97 0.77 11.39
CA THR A 75 -9.13 1.62 10.20
C THR A 75 -8.70 0.88 8.93
N ALA A 76 -7.51 0.29 8.89
CA ALA A 76 -7.03 -0.42 7.69
C ALA A 76 -7.94 -1.61 7.31
N ILE A 77 -8.43 -2.36 8.31
CA ILE A 77 -9.33 -3.51 8.10
C ILE A 77 -10.69 -3.03 7.57
N ARG A 78 -11.29 -2.02 8.20
CA ARG A 78 -12.59 -1.45 7.81
C ARG A 78 -12.54 -0.91 6.38
N GLU A 79 -11.57 -0.04 6.10
CA GLU A 79 -11.40 0.59 4.79
C GLU A 79 -11.16 -0.45 3.70
N THR A 80 -10.36 -1.49 3.98
CA THR A 80 -10.16 -2.59 3.01
C THR A 80 -11.48 -3.29 2.68
N ALA A 81 -12.33 -3.53 3.68
CA ALA A 81 -13.64 -4.14 3.46
C ALA A 81 -14.59 -3.23 2.68
N GLU A 82 -14.61 -1.93 2.95
CA GLU A 82 -15.43 -0.94 2.24
C GLU A 82 -14.99 -0.77 0.77
N GLU A 83 -13.69 -0.70 0.54
CA GLU A 83 -13.12 -0.43 -0.79
C GLU A 83 -13.13 -1.66 -1.70
N THR A 84 -12.91 -2.85 -1.14
CA THR A 84 -12.65 -4.09 -1.91
C THR A 84 -13.57 -5.26 -1.56
N GLY A 85 -14.41 -5.15 -0.54
CA GLY A 85 -15.24 -6.26 -0.03
C GLY A 85 -14.45 -7.35 0.72
N LEU A 86 -13.13 -7.19 0.91
CA LEU A 86 -12.31 -8.15 1.63
C LEU A 86 -12.42 -7.96 3.15
N HIS A 87 -12.99 -8.94 3.83
CA HIS A 87 -13.06 -8.97 5.28
C HIS A 87 -11.78 -9.56 5.87
N LEU A 88 -10.88 -8.69 6.32
CA LEU A 88 -9.63 -9.10 6.94
C LEU A 88 -9.83 -9.50 8.39
N ASP A 89 -9.25 -10.63 8.78
CA ASP A 89 -9.12 -10.98 10.19
C ASP A 89 -7.87 -10.31 10.79
N ARG A 90 -8.03 -9.75 12.00
CA ARG A 90 -6.94 -9.13 12.76
C ARG A 90 -5.78 -10.10 13.02
N GLN A 91 -6.03 -11.42 13.04
CA GLN A 91 -4.99 -12.46 13.18
C GLN A 91 -4.09 -12.61 11.93
N TRP A 92 -4.51 -12.09 10.78
CA TRP A 92 -3.70 -12.08 9.55
C TRP A 92 -2.67 -10.97 9.53
N HIS A 93 -2.81 -9.98 10.42
CA HIS A 93 -1.80 -8.94 10.64
C HIS A 93 -0.50 -9.57 11.15
N ARG A 94 0.63 -9.18 10.56
CA ARG A 94 1.95 -9.73 10.90
C ARG A 94 3.00 -8.69 11.24
N ALA A 95 2.89 -7.47 10.71
CA ALA A 95 3.86 -6.42 10.97
C ALA A 95 3.27 -5.02 10.72
N ASP A 96 3.57 -4.10 11.64
CA ASP A 96 3.42 -2.66 11.42
C ASP A 96 4.62 -2.16 10.62
N LEU A 97 4.41 -1.28 9.64
CA LEU A 97 5.49 -0.62 8.91
C LEU A 97 5.69 0.82 9.40
N ASP A 98 6.76 1.46 8.93
CA ASP A 98 7.09 2.85 9.24
C ASP A 98 5.92 3.77 8.88
N ASP A 99 5.63 4.73 9.76
CA ASP A 99 4.67 5.80 9.47
C ASP A 99 5.25 6.74 8.40
N LEU A 100 4.40 7.21 7.49
CA LEU A 100 4.78 8.17 6.45
C LEU A 100 3.98 9.45 6.57
N ALA A 101 4.67 10.58 6.42
CA ALA A 101 4.06 11.88 6.17
C ALA A 101 4.30 12.32 4.70
N PRO A 102 3.42 13.17 4.14
CA PRO A 102 3.63 13.80 2.85
C PRO A 102 4.95 14.57 2.84
N MET A 103 5.72 14.40 1.77
CA MET A 103 6.93 15.19 1.55
C MET A 103 6.62 16.59 1.01
N THR A 104 5.39 16.82 0.53
CA THR A 104 4.99 18.10 -0.08
C THR A 104 4.25 18.93 0.96
N PRO A 105 4.78 20.11 1.35
CA PRO A 105 4.17 20.96 2.40
C PRO A 105 2.74 21.44 2.09
N VAL A 106 2.35 21.44 0.81
CA VAL A 106 1.06 21.95 0.33
C VAL A 106 -0.04 20.88 0.38
N LEU A 107 0.31 19.60 0.57
CA LEU A 107 -0.69 18.56 0.73
C LEU A 107 -1.19 18.55 2.19
N PRO A 108 -2.47 18.20 2.43
CA PRO A 108 -2.99 18.05 3.78
C PRO A 108 -2.06 17.15 4.59
N PRO A 109 -1.62 17.58 5.79
CA PRO A 109 -0.56 16.89 6.47
C PRO A 109 -1.17 15.68 7.17
N ILE A 110 -1.16 14.53 6.50
CA ILE A 110 -1.76 13.27 6.96
C ILE A 110 -0.69 12.26 7.29
N VAL A 111 -0.74 11.64 8.47
CA VAL A 111 0.18 10.55 8.82
C VAL A 111 -0.45 9.23 8.37
N VAL A 112 0.23 8.47 7.52
CA VAL A 112 -0.24 7.17 7.02
C VAL A 112 0.54 6.06 7.70
N ARG A 113 -0.18 5.14 8.35
CA ARG A 113 0.37 3.91 8.96
C ARG A 113 0.04 2.69 8.11
N PRO A 114 1.04 2.01 7.53
CA PRO A 114 0.81 0.76 6.82
C PRO A 114 0.84 -0.43 7.77
N PHE A 115 -0.09 -1.36 7.59
CA PHE A 115 -0.13 -2.65 8.27
C PHE A 115 -0.01 -3.77 7.26
N ALA A 116 0.93 -4.69 7.48
CA ALA A 116 1.19 -5.79 6.58
C ALA A 116 0.44 -7.05 7.03
N PHE A 117 -0.32 -7.64 6.11
CA PHE A 117 -1.13 -8.84 6.34
C PHE A 117 -0.64 -9.98 5.46
N GLN A 118 -0.57 -11.16 6.05
CA GLN A 118 -0.27 -12.39 5.35
C GLN A 118 -1.53 -13.21 5.16
N LEU A 119 -1.96 -13.36 3.91
CA LEU A 119 -3.12 -14.17 3.56
C LEU A 119 -2.68 -15.61 3.23
N ALA A 120 -3.60 -16.55 3.41
CA ALA A 120 -3.36 -17.95 3.04
C ALA A 120 -3.35 -18.16 1.52
N GLU A 121 -4.12 -17.35 0.79
CA GLU A 121 -4.28 -17.35 -0.66
C GLU A 121 -4.72 -15.96 -1.15
N ALA A 122 -4.63 -15.72 -2.46
CA ALA A 122 -5.13 -14.49 -3.06
C ALA A 122 -6.67 -14.51 -3.08
N LEU A 123 -7.30 -13.58 -2.36
CA LEU A 123 -8.76 -13.50 -2.26
C LEU A 123 -9.36 -12.68 -3.41
N ALA A 124 -10.58 -13.03 -3.81
CA ALA A 124 -11.33 -12.26 -4.78
C ALA A 124 -11.72 -10.89 -4.19
N ALA A 125 -11.23 -9.83 -4.81
CA ALA A 125 -11.50 -8.45 -4.42
C ALA A 125 -12.45 -7.79 -5.41
N GLY A 126 -13.41 -7.03 -4.89
CA GLY A 126 -14.41 -6.30 -5.65
C GLY A 126 -14.04 -4.83 -5.89
N LEU A 127 -14.90 -4.16 -6.65
CA LEU A 127 -14.85 -2.72 -6.88
C LEU A 127 -15.86 -2.00 -5.98
N SER A 128 -15.66 -0.70 -5.80
CA SER A 128 -16.57 0.19 -5.05
C SER A 128 -16.66 1.55 -5.74
N ALA A 129 -17.44 2.48 -5.19
CA ALA A 129 -17.47 3.86 -5.69
C ALA A 129 -16.14 4.62 -5.46
N GLU A 130 -15.28 4.09 -4.59
CA GLU A 130 -13.94 4.62 -4.27
C GLU A 130 -12.86 4.01 -5.17
N VAL A 131 -13.12 2.80 -5.71
CA VAL A 131 -12.12 1.95 -6.36
C VAL A 131 -12.56 1.55 -7.77
N ALA A 132 -11.83 2.03 -8.77
CA ALA A 132 -12.08 1.76 -10.18
C ALA A 132 -11.37 0.49 -10.71
N GLY A 133 -10.45 -0.09 -9.95
CA GLY A 133 -9.74 -1.31 -10.33
C GLY A 133 -9.06 -1.96 -9.15
N VAL A 134 -8.88 -3.28 -9.19
CA VAL A 134 -8.15 -4.05 -8.19
C VAL A 134 -7.33 -5.13 -8.89
N ALA A 135 -6.06 -5.27 -8.50
CA ALA A 135 -5.16 -6.24 -9.09
C ALA A 135 -4.23 -6.86 -8.05
N TRP A 136 -4.06 -8.18 -8.15
CA TRP A 136 -2.99 -8.89 -7.46
C TRP A 136 -1.73 -8.88 -8.32
N VAL A 137 -0.77 -8.03 -7.97
CA VAL A 137 0.47 -7.84 -8.72
C VAL A 137 1.56 -8.77 -8.19
N PRO A 138 2.19 -9.63 -9.02
CA PRO A 138 3.29 -10.47 -8.58
C PRO A 138 4.46 -9.63 -8.03
N LEU A 139 5.01 -10.01 -6.88
CA LEU A 139 6.20 -9.35 -6.33
C LEU A 139 7.41 -9.49 -7.29
N ALA A 140 7.45 -10.56 -8.07
CA ALA A 140 8.44 -10.74 -9.13
C ALA A 140 8.37 -9.63 -10.21
N THR A 141 7.17 -9.16 -10.55
CA THR A 141 6.97 -8.04 -11.48
C THR A 141 7.52 -6.74 -10.90
N LEU A 142 7.26 -6.47 -9.62
CA LEU A 142 7.80 -5.30 -8.92
C LEU A 142 9.31 -5.37 -8.73
N ALA A 143 9.86 -6.57 -8.55
CA ALA A 143 11.30 -6.80 -8.34
C ALA A 143 12.12 -6.76 -9.64
N ALA A 144 11.49 -6.74 -10.81
CA ALA A 144 12.18 -6.70 -12.09
C ALA A 144 13.01 -5.40 -12.24
N PRO A 145 14.25 -5.46 -12.75
CA PRO A 145 15.14 -4.30 -12.85
C PRO A 145 14.52 -3.09 -13.57
N GLU A 146 13.71 -3.33 -14.59
CA GLU A 146 13.07 -2.34 -15.44
C GLU A 146 11.75 -1.81 -14.85
N ALA A 147 11.20 -2.45 -13.81
CA ALA A 147 9.92 -2.06 -13.24
C ALA A 147 9.98 -0.67 -12.60
N TYR A 148 11.09 -0.35 -11.93
CA TYR A 148 11.27 0.90 -11.18
C TYR A 148 12.13 1.90 -11.94
N ARG A 149 11.51 2.92 -12.51
CA ARG A 149 12.18 3.93 -13.37
C ARG A 149 11.44 5.26 -13.34
N ASP A 150 12.06 6.27 -13.94
CA ASP A 150 11.48 7.60 -14.04
C ASP A 150 10.19 7.58 -14.89
N ALA A 151 9.25 8.45 -14.54
CA ALA A 151 7.99 8.65 -15.22
C ALA A 151 7.64 10.14 -15.21
N GLU A 152 7.09 10.62 -16.32
CA GLU A 152 6.47 11.94 -16.38
C GLU A 152 5.00 11.82 -15.96
N ILE A 153 4.60 12.65 -15.00
CA ILE A 153 3.23 12.76 -14.52
C ILE A 153 2.76 14.20 -14.58
N ASP A 154 1.45 14.40 -14.72
CA ASP A 154 0.84 15.71 -14.53
C ASP A 154 0.34 15.84 -13.09
N VAL A 155 0.82 16.87 -12.39
CA VAL A 155 0.29 17.22 -11.06
C VAL A 155 -0.32 18.60 -11.14
N ARG A 156 -1.65 18.65 -11.33
CA ARG A 156 -2.45 19.88 -11.41
C ARG A 156 -2.01 20.81 -12.55
N GLY A 157 -1.79 20.25 -13.74
CA GLY A 157 -1.35 20.97 -14.94
C GLY A 157 0.15 21.27 -14.97
N VAL A 158 0.92 20.76 -14.00
CA VAL A 158 2.37 20.95 -13.94
C VAL A 158 3.05 19.61 -14.17
N PRO A 159 3.78 19.43 -15.30
CA PRO A 159 4.53 18.22 -15.54
C PRO A 159 5.62 18.06 -14.50
N ARG A 160 5.76 16.85 -13.96
CA ARG A 160 6.78 16.46 -12.99
C ARG A 160 7.38 15.13 -13.36
N ILE A 161 8.69 15.01 -13.17
CA ILE A 161 9.36 13.71 -13.21
C ILE A 161 9.34 13.13 -11.80
N VAL A 162 8.78 11.93 -11.69
CA VAL A 162 8.80 11.12 -10.47
C VAL A 162 9.44 9.77 -10.77
N ARG A 163 9.81 9.04 -9.72
CA ARG A 163 10.23 7.64 -9.85
C ARG A 163 9.17 6.72 -9.28
N GLY A 164 8.91 5.61 -9.95
CA GLY A 164 7.85 4.70 -9.57
C GLY A 164 7.89 3.37 -10.31
N TYR A 165 7.02 2.45 -9.89
CA TYR A 165 6.83 1.18 -10.57
C TYR A 165 5.85 1.33 -11.72
N HIS A 166 6.29 0.97 -12.93
CA HIS A 166 5.43 0.92 -14.11
C HIS A 166 4.79 -0.46 -14.19
N LEU A 167 3.49 -0.50 -13.97
CA LEU A 167 2.67 -1.70 -13.99
C LEU A 167 1.69 -1.62 -15.16
N GLU A 168 1.08 -2.75 -15.50
CA GLU A 168 0.06 -2.81 -16.56
C GLU A 168 -1.10 -1.84 -16.27
N ASP A 169 -1.55 -1.78 -15.02
CA ASP A 169 -2.67 -0.95 -14.58
C ASP A 169 -2.30 0.51 -14.25
N GLY A 170 -1.04 0.91 -14.51
CA GLY A 170 -0.58 2.28 -14.36
C GLY A 170 0.71 2.43 -13.56
N LEU A 171 0.94 3.65 -13.06
CA LEU A 171 2.14 4.00 -12.31
C LEU A 171 1.87 3.94 -10.81
N LEU A 172 2.68 3.16 -10.07
CA LEU A 172 2.73 3.18 -8.61
C LEU A 172 3.88 4.09 -8.18
N TRP A 173 3.54 5.25 -7.61
CA TRP A 173 4.50 6.29 -7.24
C TRP A 173 4.07 6.99 -5.94
N GLY A 174 4.90 7.91 -5.46
CA GLY A 174 4.57 8.74 -4.31
C GLY A 174 4.57 7.96 -2.99
N MET A 175 3.54 8.14 -2.16
CA MET A 175 3.54 7.55 -0.82
C MET A 175 3.41 6.02 -0.84
N THR A 176 2.55 5.48 -1.71
CA THR A 176 2.37 4.03 -1.82
C THR A 176 3.65 3.34 -2.27
N GLU A 177 4.37 3.93 -3.23
CA GLU A 177 5.69 3.45 -3.65
C GLU A 177 6.67 3.41 -2.48
N ARG A 178 6.76 4.47 -1.67
CA ARG A 178 7.65 4.52 -0.51
C ARG A 178 7.34 3.43 0.54
N ILE A 179 6.09 2.99 0.63
CA ILE A 179 5.67 1.86 1.50
C ILE A 179 6.11 0.52 0.89
N VAL A 180 5.89 0.35 -0.41
CA VAL A 180 6.09 -0.92 -1.12
C VAL A 180 7.56 -1.21 -1.39
N THR A 181 8.36 -0.21 -1.73
CA THR A 181 9.77 -0.36 -2.13
C THR A 181 10.63 -1.10 -1.10
N PRO A 182 10.58 -0.77 0.21
CA PRO A 182 11.33 -1.51 1.22
C PRO A 182 10.89 -2.98 1.34
N VAL A 183 9.60 -3.29 1.14
CA VAL A 183 9.08 -4.66 1.20
C VAL A 183 9.56 -5.47 0.00
N VAL A 184 9.47 -4.90 -1.21
CA VAL A 184 9.94 -5.52 -2.46
C VAL A 184 11.45 -5.78 -2.39
N ALA A 185 12.24 -4.84 -1.88
CA ALA A 185 13.69 -5.01 -1.73
C ALA A 185 14.06 -6.19 -0.82
N ARG A 186 13.37 -6.34 0.32
CA ARG A 186 13.57 -7.48 1.23
C ARG A 186 13.14 -8.80 0.59
N TRP A 187 11.95 -8.83 -0.03
CA TRP A 187 11.47 -10.01 -0.74
C TRP A 187 12.44 -10.45 -1.85
N ARG A 188 12.94 -9.49 -2.65
CA ARG A 188 13.91 -9.74 -3.71
C ARG A 188 15.18 -10.41 -3.17
N LYS A 189 15.77 -9.84 -2.11
CA LYS A 189 16.94 -10.42 -1.43
C LYS A 189 16.68 -11.85 -0.95
N LEU A 190 15.53 -12.11 -0.32
CA LEU A 190 15.15 -13.43 0.19
C LEU A 190 14.88 -14.44 -0.93
N SER A 191 14.38 -13.98 -2.07
CA SER A 191 14.09 -14.80 -3.25
C SER A 191 15.33 -15.16 -4.08
N GLY A 192 16.48 -14.54 -3.81
CA GLY A 192 17.71 -14.72 -4.58
C GLY A 192 17.70 -14.08 -5.97
N ARG A 193 16.91 -13.01 -6.17
CA ARG A 193 16.74 -12.27 -7.44
C ARG A 193 17.38 -10.88 -7.39
#